data_AF-J1KCQ8-F1
#
_entry.id   AF-J1KCQ8-F1
#
_cell.length_a   1.000
_cell.length_b   1.000
_cell.length_c   1.000
_cell.angle_alpha   90.00
_cell.angle_beta   90.00
_cell.angle_gamma   90.00
#
_symmetry.space_group_name_H-M   'P 1'
#
loop_
_entity.id
_entity.type
_entity.pdbx_description
1 polymer ?
#
loop_
_entity_poly.entity_id
_entity_poly.type
_entity_poly.pdbx_seq_one_letter_code
_entity_poly.pdbx_strand_id
1 'polypeptide(L)'
;MKKDFFTSSIDPKVNKNQPLAERMRPCSLNDVVGQKHLIGEDGLLSRMVAAGSIGSMIFWGPPGTGKTTVARLLALETNFAFEQVSAIFTGVSELKKIFEVAQRRFMSGDKTLLFVDEIHRFNRAQQDSFLPVMEDGTVVLIGATTENPSFELNAALLSRARVLTFLSHDHESLGMLLKHAEKVVGKSLPLDDGARDVLIGMSDGDARVALTLAEEVWSVVRPREILNAGALQKVIQRRAPIYDKGRDGHYNLISALHKSVRGSDPDAALYYLARMLDAGEDPLYIGRRLVRMAVEDVGLADPQALVICNAAKDAYDYLGSPEGELALAQACLYVATAPKSNATYLAYKAARRCAQKNGSLPPPKHILNAPTKLMKEEGYGEGYCYDHDEPDAFSGQEYFPEKLGRQSYYKPVERGFEREIVKRLEWWKQLRKKRKNQP
;
A
#
# COMPACT_ATOMS: atom_id res chain seq x y z
N MET A 1 -20.39 -11.27 -49.11
CA MET A 1 -20.17 -11.91 -47.79
C MET A 1 -19.09 -11.15 -47.05
N LYS A 2 -19.45 -10.12 -46.28
CA LYS A 2 -18.52 -9.43 -45.37
C LYS A 2 -18.55 -10.18 -44.05
N LYS A 3 -17.41 -10.76 -43.65
CA LYS A 3 -17.21 -11.35 -42.32
C LYS A 3 -17.14 -10.20 -41.33
N ASP A 4 -18.13 -10.11 -40.47
CA ASP A 4 -18.15 -9.20 -39.33
C ASP A 4 -17.13 -9.70 -38.30
N PHE A 5 -16.13 -8.87 -37.97
CA PHE A 5 -14.95 -9.24 -37.17
C PHE A 5 -15.10 -8.88 -35.68
N PHE A 6 -16.29 -8.44 -35.22
CA PHE A 6 -16.48 -7.83 -33.90
C PHE A 6 -17.60 -8.43 -33.04
N THR A 7 -18.03 -9.65 -33.32
CA THR A 7 -18.89 -10.42 -32.40
C THR A 7 -18.09 -11.56 -31.81
N SER A 8 -17.48 -11.32 -30.63
CA SER A 8 -17.02 -12.43 -29.78
C SER A 8 -18.25 -13.07 -29.14
N SER A 9 -18.98 -13.84 -29.94
CA SER A 9 -19.93 -14.82 -29.46
C SER A 9 -19.19 -15.74 -28.48
N ILE A 10 -19.66 -15.80 -27.24
CA ILE A 10 -19.17 -16.72 -26.21
C ILE A 10 -19.52 -18.14 -26.67
N ASP A 11 -18.64 -18.76 -27.46
CA ASP A 11 -18.76 -20.12 -27.94
C ASP A 11 -17.92 -21.03 -27.01
N PRO A 12 -18.51 -21.96 -26.23
CA PRO A 12 -17.82 -22.73 -25.20
C PRO A 12 -17.04 -23.92 -25.79
N LYS A 13 -16.33 -23.72 -26.90
CA LYS A 13 -15.34 -24.68 -27.37
C LYS A 13 -14.03 -24.42 -26.63
N VAL A 14 -13.82 -25.15 -25.53
CA VAL A 14 -12.57 -25.16 -24.77
C VAL A 14 -11.42 -25.46 -25.71
N ASN A 15 -10.68 -24.41 -26.09
CA ASN A 15 -9.52 -24.57 -26.95
C ASN A 15 -8.40 -25.18 -26.10
N LYS A 16 -7.99 -26.41 -26.44
CA LYS A 16 -6.96 -27.15 -25.69
C LYS A 16 -5.60 -26.41 -25.62
N ASN A 17 -5.39 -25.42 -26.47
CA ASN A 17 -4.18 -24.60 -26.48
C ASN A 17 -4.24 -23.37 -25.55
N GLN A 18 -5.34 -23.15 -24.83
CA GLN A 18 -5.43 -22.09 -23.82
C GLN A 18 -4.75 -22.51 -22.51
N PRO A 19 -4.15 -21.56 -21.77
CA PRO A 19 -3.60 -21.82 -20.44
C PRO A 19 -4.66 -22.41 -19.51
N LEU A 20 -4.24 -23.26 -18.58
CA LEU A 20 -5.14 -23.91 -17.63
C LEU A 20 -6.03 -22.92 -16.88
N ALA A 21 -5.47 -21.78 -16.45
CA ALA A 21 -6.23 -20.74 -15.76
C ALA A 21 -7.44 -20.21 -16.55
N GLU A 22 -7.38 -20.21 -17.89
CA GLU A 22 -8.50 -19.83 -18.74
C GLU A 22 -9.52 -20.96 -18.87
N ARG A 23 -9.03 -22.19 -19.06
CA ARG A 23 -9.87 -23.40 -19.17
C ARG A 23 -10.64 -23.71 -17.88
N MET A 24 -10.08 -23.28 -16.75
CA MET A 24 -10.63 -23.46 -15.41
C MET A 24 -11.58 -22.35 -14.99
N ARG A 25 -11.86 -21.35 -15.84
CA ARG A 25 -12.78 -20.28 -15.48
C ARG A 25 -14.17 -20.85 -15.19
N PRO A 26 -14.71 -20.59 -13.99
CA PRO A 26 -16.10 -20.90 -13.64
C PRO A 26 -17.12 -20.42 -14.67
N CYS A 27 -18.18 -21.19 -14.87
CA CYS A 27 -19.29 -20.87 -15.79
C CYS A 27 -20.53 -20.32 -15.06
N SER A 28 -20.60 -20.47 -13.74
CA SER A 28 -21.65 -19.90 -12.88
C SER A 28 -21.05 -19.26 -11.63
N LEU A 29 -21.78 -18.36 -10.99
CA LEU A 29 -21.35 -17.76 -9.72
C LEU A 29 -21.17 -18.80 -8.60
N ASN A 30 -21.95 -19.89 -8.63
CA ASN A 30 -21.88 -20.97 -7.65
C ASN A 30 -20.59 -21.80 -7.77
N ASP A 31 -19.93 -21.78 -8.93
CA ASP A 31 -18.69 -22.51 -9.18
C ASP A 31 -17.44 -21.73 -8.74
N VAL A 32 -17.59 -20.47 -8.33
CA VAL A 32 -16.47 -19.65 -7.89
C VAL A 32 -16.05 -20.05 -6.48
N VAL A 33 -14.78 -20.40 -6.35
CA VAL A 33 -14.18 -20.88 -5.11
C VAL A 33 -13.54 -19.72 -4.34
N GLY A 34 -13.54 -19.78 -2.99
CA GLY A 34 -12.81 -18.84 -2.13
C GLY A 34 -13.49 -17.50 -1.80
N GLN A 35 -14.65 -17.19 -2.40
CA GLN A 35 -15.35 -15.92 -2.17
C GLN A 35 -16.74 -16.09 -1.54
N LYS A 36 -16.95 -17.11 -0.69
CA LYS A 36 -18.27 -17.44 -0.11
C LYS A 36 -18.98 -16.26 0.57
N HIS A 37 -18.24 -15.29 1.13
CA HIS A 37 -18.83 -14.09 1.72
C HIS A 37 -19.48 -13.13 0.71
N LEU A 38 -19.06 -13.18 -0.56
CA LEU A 38 -19.66 -12.38 -1.64
C LEU A 38 -20.73 -13.14 -2.42
N ILE A 39 -20.50 -14.42 -2.69
CA ILE A 39 -21.27 -15.25 -3.64
C ILE A 39 -21.94 -16.49 -3.00
N GLY A 40 -21.83 -16.68 -1.69
CA GLY A 40 -22.60 -17.70 -0.99
C GLY A 40 -24.10 -17.39 -0.97
N GLU A 41 -24.90 -18.24 -0.33
CA GLU A 41 -26.37 -18.09 -0.28
C GLU A 41 -26.80 -16.71 0.25
N ASP A 42 -26.14 -16.21 1.30
CA ASP A 42 -26.36 -14.88 1.88
C ASP A 42 -25.43 -13.78 1.33
N GLY A 43 -24.60 -14.14 0.34
CA GLY A 43 -23.62 -13.27 -0.28
C GLY A 43 -24.26 -12.02 -0.88
N LEU A 44 -23.57 -10.88 -0.76
CA LEU A 44 -24.11 -9.62 -1.29
C LEU A 44 -24.31 -9.68 -2.81
N LEU A 45 -23.38 -10.29 -3.55
CA LEU A 45 -23.50 -10.41 -5.01
C LEU A 45 -24.66 -11.35 -5.38
N SER A 46 -24.80 -12.49 -4.70
CA SER A 46 -25.91 -13.43 -4.91
C SER A 46 -27.27 -12.76 -4.74
N ARG A 47 -27.43 -11.96 -3.68
CA ARG A 47 -28.67 -11.20 -3.44
C ARG A 47 -28.94 -10.13 -4.50
N MET A 48 -27.90 -9.44 -4.98
CA MET A 48 -28.04 -8.43 -6.03
C MET A 48 -28.44 -9.04 -7.37
N VAL A 49 -27.85 -10.18 -7.72
CA VAL A 49 -28.20 -10.95 -8.92
C VAL A 49 -29.64 -11.45 -8.83
N ALA A 50 -30.04 -12.05 -7.70
CA ALA A 50 -31.41 -12.51 -7.48
C ALA A 50 -32.46 -11.37 -7.55
N ALA A 51 -32.07 -10.16 -7.15
CA ALA A 51 -32.92 -8.97 -7.27
C ALA A 51 -32.95 -8.36 -8.68
N GLY A 52 -32.16 -8.87 -9.63
CA GLY A 52 -32.07 -8.37 -11.01
C GLY A 52 -31.48 -6.95 -11.11
N SER A 53 -30.79 -6.47 -10.07
CA SER A 53 -30.30 -5.09 -10.00
C SER A 53 -28.85 -5.06 -9.53
N ILE A 54 -27.95 -4.79 -10.48
CA ILE A 54 -26.51 -4.61 -10.23
C ILE A 54 -26.17 -3.14 -10.47
N GLY A 55 -25.66 -2.49 -9.43
CA GLY A 55 -25.05 -1.16 -9.51
C GLY A 55 -23.55 -1.21 -9.70
N SER A 56 -22.91 -0.06 -9.90
CA SER A 56 -21.45 0.01 -10.05
C SER A 56 -20.69 -0.41 -8.81
N MET A 57 -19.54 -1.04 -9.02
CA MET A 57 -18.72 -1.64 -7.97
C MET A 57 -17.23 -1.44 -8.20
N ILE A 58 -16.47 -1.50 -7.11
CA ILE A 58 -15.02 -1.61 -7.11
C ILE A 58 -14.65 -2.91 -6.42
N PHE A 59 -14.04 -3.82 -7.16
CA PHE A 59 -13.48 -5.06 -6.65
C PHE A 59 -12.06 -4.79 -6.17
N TRP A 60 -11.87 -4.85 -4.86
CA TRP A 60 -10.57 -4.65 -4.23
C TRP A 60 -10.08 -5.97 -3.64
N GLY A 61 -8.90 -6.41 -4.06
CA GLY A 61 -8.23 -7.53 -3.41
C GLY A 61 -7.02 -8.03 -4.18
N PRO A 62 -6.28 -8.99 -3.60
CA PRO A 62 -5.05 -9.54 -4.18
C PRO A 62 -5.23 -10.10 -5.59
N PRO A 63 -4.14 -10.26 -6.38
CA PRO A 63 -4.21 -10.95 -7.68
C PRO A 63 -4.73 -12.39 -7.52
N GLY A 64 -5.22 -12.97 -8.61
CA GLY A 64 -5.69 -14.36 -8.61
C GLY A 64 -6.99 -14.66 -7.87
N THR A 65 -7.58 -13.72 -7.16
CA THR A 65 -8.80 -13.91 -6.33
C THR A 65 -10.12 -14.05 -7.10
N GLY A 66 -10.09 -13.96 -8.44
CA GLY A 66 -11.27 -14.16 -9.29
C GLY A 66 -12.07 -12.89 -9.66
N LYS A 67 -11.54 -11.69 -9.41
CA LYS A 67 -12.21 -10.40 -9.74
C LYS A 67 -12.77 -10.36 -11.17
N THR A 68 -11.94 -10.62 -12.17
CA THR A 68 -12.33 -10.62 -13.60
C THR A 68 -13.37 -11.71 -13.91
N THR A 69 -13.21 -12.89 -13.31
CA THR A 69 -14.14 -14.01 -13.48
C THR A 69 -15.52 -13.65 -12.94
N VAL A 70 -15.59 -13.12 -11.71
CA VAL A 70 -16.85 -12.72 -11.10
C VAL A 70 -17.53 -11.61 -11.90
N ALA A 71 -16.80 -10.61 -12.39
CA ALA A 71 -17.38 -9.55 -13.22
C ALA A 71 -18.01 -10.09 -14.51
N ARG A 72 -17.33 -11.04 -15.17
CA ARG A 72 -17.84 -11.71 -16.37
C ARG A 72 -19.11 -12.51 -16.08
N LEU A 73 -19.13 -13.25 -14.96
CA LEU A 73 -20.30 -14.02 -14.55
C LEU A 73 -21.47 -13.12 -14.20
N LEU A 74 -21.25 -12.00 -13.50
CA LEU A 74 -22.31 -11.04 -13.22
C LEU A 74 -22.96 -10.51 -14.49
N ALA A 75 -22.17 -10.19 -15.52
CA ALA A 75 -22.72 -9.76 -16.81
C ALA A 75 -23.58 -10.85 -17.47
N LEU A 76 -23.16 -12.12 -17.37
CA LEU A 76 -23.89 -13.26 -17.91
C LEU A 76 -25.23 -13.46 -17.17
N GLU A 77 -25.21 -13.43 -15.84
CA GLU A 77 -26.41 -13.62 -15.00
C GLU A 77 -27.41 -12.47 -15.15
N THR A 78 -26.96 -11.25 -15.44
CA THR A 78 -27.86 -10.11 -15.68
C THR A 78 -28.18 -9.86 -17.15
N ASN A 79 -27.68 -10.68 -18.06
CA ASN A 79 -27.80 -10.49 -19.50
C ASN A 79 -27.32 -9.10 -19.97
N PHE A 80 -26.22 -8.60 -19.41
CA PHE A 80 -25.59 -7.34 -19.83
C PHE A 80 -24.50 -7.63 -20.86
N ALA A 81 -24.34 -6.74 -21.84
CA ALA A 81 -23.18 -6.77 -22.71
C ALA A 81 -21.91 -6.56 -21.88
N PHE A 82 -20.92 -7.44 -22.02
CA PHE A 82 -19.68 -7.36 -21.26
C PHE A 82 -18.58 -6.71 -22.11
N GLU A 83 -18.07 -5.56 -21.67
CA GLU A 83 -16.90 -4.89 -22.23
C GLU A 83 -15.77 -4.92 -21.21
N GLN A 84 -14.57 -5.33 -21.63
CA GLN A 84 -13.41 -5.43 -20.75
C GLN A 84 -12.26 -4.57 -21.27
N VAL A 85 -11.70 -3.74 -20.39
CA VAL A 85 -10.51 -2.94 -20.65
C VAL A 85 -9.49 -3.06 -19.53
N SER A 86 -8.23 -2.73 -19.83
CA SER A 86 -7.17 -2.61 -18.83
C SER A 86 -6.70 -1.16 -18.80
N ALA A 87 -6.74 -0.54 -17.62
CA ALA A 87 -6.30 0.85 -17.45
C ALA A 87 -4.81 1.07 -17.76
N ILE A 88 -4.02 0.00 -17.85
CA ILE A 88 -2.60 0.07 -18.25
C ILE A 88 -2.46 0.45 -19.73
N PHE A 89 -3.33 -0.08 -20.59
CA PHE A 89 -3.20 0.06 -22.04
C PHE A 89 -4.25 1.01 -22.65
N THR A 90 -5.28 1.36 -21.89
CA THR A 90 -6.41 2.13 -22.41
C THR A 90 -6.20 3.64 -22.26
N GLY A 91 -6.29 4.36 -23.37
CA GLY A 91 -6.25 5.82 -23.41
C GLY A 91 -7.64 6.47 -23.40
N VAL A 92 -7.69 7.81 -23.30
CA VAL A 92 -8.94 8.58 -23.32
C VAL A 92 -9.74 8.38 -24.62
N SER A 93 -9.05 8.25 -25.76
CA SER A 93 -9.70 8.07 -27.07
C SER A 93 -10.39 6.71 -27.21
N GLU A 94 -9.82 5.66 -26.59
CA GLU A 94 -10.42 4.32 -26.57
C GLU A 94 -11.62 4.26 -25.63
N LEU A 95 -11.53 4.88 -24.45
CA LEU A 95 -12.68 5.01 -23.54
C LEU A 95 -13.87 5.69 -24.20
N LYS A 96 -13.65 6.78 -24.95
CA LYS A 96 -14.72 7.46 -25.68
C LYS A 96 -15.44 6.55 -26.67
N LYS A 97 -14.70 5.74 -27.43
CA LYS A 97 -15.29 4.77 -28.38
C LYS A 97 -16.14 3.73 -27.65
N ILE A 98 -15.68 3.26 -26.50
CA ILE A 98 -16.41 2.28 -25.68
C ILE A 98 -17.71 2.90 -25.16
N PHE A 99 -17.66 4.14 -24.68
CA PHE A 99 -18.86 4.86 -24.24
C PHE A 99 -19.85 5.09 -25.39
N GLU A 100 -19.39 5.45 -26.58
CA GLU A 100 -20.26 5.58 -27.76
C GLU A 100 -20.92 4.25 -28.18
N VAL A 101 -20.21 3.13 -28.04
CA VAL A 101 -20.79 1.78 -28.26
C VAL A 101 -21.82 1.46 -27.17
N ALA A 102 -21.49 1.70 -25.90
CA ALA A 102 -22.39 1.46 -24.78
C ALA A 102 -23.66 2.33 -24.89
N GLN A 103 -23.54 3.59 -25.29
CA GLN A 103 -24.67 4.51 -25.49
C GLN A 103 -25.63 4.00 -26.56
N ARG A 104 -25.10 3.49 -27.69
CA ARG A 104 -25.93 2.93 -28.76
C ARG A 104 -26.69 1.68 -28.30
N ARG A 105 -26.04 0.81 -27.51
CA ARG A 105 -26.70 -0.34 -26.87
C ARG A 105 -27.79 0.11 -25.90
N PHE A 106 -27.49 1.09 -25.05
CA PHE A 106 -28.44 1.65 -24.09
C PHE A 106 -29.69 2.22 -24.77
N MET A 107 -29.53 2.96 -25.87
CA MET A 107 -30.66 3.45 -26.67
C MET A 107 -31.49 2.34 -27.31
N SER A 108 -30.92 1.15 -27.49
CA SER A 108 -31.59 -0.03 -28.04
C SER A 108 -32.21 -0.92 -26.94
N GLY A 109 -32.08 -0.52 -25.66
CA GLY A 109 -32.63 -1.22 -24.50
C GLY A 109 -31.65 -2.16 -23.79
N ASP A 110 -30.43 -2.31 -24.32
CA ASP A 110 -29.41 -3.20 -23.76
C ASP A 110 -28.51 -2.47 -22.76
N LYS A 111 -28.18 -3.12 -21.63
CA LYS A 111 -27.25 -2.59 -20.64
C LYS A 111 -25.83 -3.11 -20.88
N THR A 112 -24.83 -2.29 -20.58
CA THR A 112 -23.42 -2.66 -20.69
C THR A 112 -22.76 -2.70 -19.32
N LEU A 113 -22.11 -3.81 -18.99
CA LEU A 113 -21.18 -3.93 -17.87
C LEU A 113 -19.76 -3.65 -18.39
N LEU A 114 -19.17 -2.54 -17.96
CA LEU A 114 -17.79 -2.20 -18.30
C LEU A 114 -16.86 -2.62 -17.16
N PHE A 115 -16.06 -3.65 -17.42
CA PHE A 115 -15.01 -4.08 -16.51
C PHE A 115 -13.70 -3.33 -16.82
N VAL A 116 -13.15 -2.65 -15.81
CA VAL A 116 -11.87 -1.94 -15.90
C VAL A 116 -10.88 -2.60 -14.97
N ASP A 117 -9.92 -3.33 -15.53
CA ASP A 117 -8.83 -3.91 -14.76
C ASP A 117 -7.79 -2.86 -14.39
N GLU A 118 -7.19 -2.98 -13.20
CA GLU A 118 -6.18 -2.06 -12.67
C GLU A 118 -6.65 -0.59 -12.66
N ILE A 119 -7.92 -0.33 -12.31
CA ILE A 119 -8.58 0.99 -12.43
C ILE A 119 -7.82 2.13 -11.73
N HIS A 120 -7.03 1.81 -10.70
CA HIS A 120 -6.15 2.77 -10.00
C HIS A 120 -5.07 3.40 -10.90
N ARG A 121 -4.78 2.82 -12.07
CA ARG A 121 -3.80 3.36 -13.03
C ARG A 121 -4.32 4.55 -13.83
N PHE A 122 -5.63 4.75 -13.87
CA PHE A 122 -6.20 5.93 -14.52
C PHE A 122 -5.93 7.20 -13.73
N ASN A 123 -5.56 8.26 -14.44
CA ASN A 123 -5.47 9.58 -13.86
C ASN A 123 -6.87 10.13 -13.50
N ARG A 124 -6.91 11.22 -12.73
CA ARG A 124 -8.16 11.80 -12.25
C ARG A 124 -9.14 12.16 -13.37
N ALA A 125 -8.67 12.73 -14.47
CA ALA A 125 -9.53 13.11 -15.60
C ALA A 125 -10.13 11.89 -16.31
N GLN A 126 -9.38 10.79 -16.43
CA GLN A 126 -9.88 9.51 -16.93
C GLN A 126 -10.93 8.92 -15.99
N GLN A 127 -10.70 8.97 -14.66
CA GLN A 127 -11.68 8.52 -13.68
C GLN A 127 -12.97 9.36 -13.72
N ASP A 128 -12.86 10.68 -13.85
CA ASP A 128 -14.02 11.58 -13.95
C ASP A 128 -14.85 11.35 -15.22
N SER A 129 -14.23 10.80 -16.28
CA SER A 129 -14.92 10.50 -17.53
C SER A 129 -15.97 9.39 -17.42
N PHE A 130 -15.92 8.55 -16.39
CA PHE A 130 -16.93 7.52 -16.13
C PHE A 130 -18.20 8.08 -15.49
N LEU A 131 -18.13 9.23 -14.81
CA LEU A 131 -19.24 9.71 -13.97
C LEU A 131 -20.55 9.92 -14.76
N PRO A 132 -20.57 10.59 -15.93
CA PRO A 132 -21.82 10.83 -16.65
C PRO A 132 -22.51 9.52 -17.08
N VAL A 133 -21.73 8.56 -17.62
CA VAL A 133 -22.24 7.28 -18.12
C VAL A 133 -22.64 6.30 -17.02
N MET A 134 -22.12 6.50 -15.79
CA MET A 134 -22.57 5.78 -14.61
C MET A 134 -23.88 6.36 -14.07
N GLU A 135 -24.03 7.68 -14.08
CA GLU A 135 -25.20 8.38 -13.53
C GLU A 135 -26.45 8.19 -14.38
N ASP A 136 -26.32 8.23 -15.70
CA ASP A 136 -27.44 8.02 -16.63
C ASP A 136 -27.79 6.53 -16.85
N GLY A 137 -26.97 5.62 -16.31
CA GLY A 137 -27.17 4.17 -16.39
C GLY A 137 -26.70 3.52 -17.69
N THR A 138 -26.02 4.27 -18.57
CA THR A 138 -25.45 3.74 -19.82
C THR A 138 -24.48 2.59 -19.55
N VAL A 139 -23.69 2.71 -18.48
CA VAL A 139 -22.68 1.73 -18.08
C VAL A 139 -22.80 1.37 -16.60
N VAL A 140 -22.82 0.07 -16.31
CA VAL A 140 -22.53 -0.46 -14.97
C VAL A 140 -21.02 -0.72 -14.88
N LEU A 141 -20.30 0.21 -14.25
CA LEU A 141 -18.86 0.09 -14.04
C LEU A 141 -18.53 -0.97 -12.98
N ILE A 142 -17.63 -1.91 -13.31
CA ILE A 142 -16.90 -2.72 -12.34
C ILE A 142 -15.41 -2.44 -12.49
N GLY A 143 -14.83 -1.70 -11.54
CA GLY A 143 -13.38 -1.47 -11.48
C GLY A 143 -12.68 -2.53 -10.63
N ALA A 144 -11.59 -3.11 -11.08
CA ALA A 144 -10.77 -4.02 -10.29
C ALA A 144 -9.45 -3.34 -9.89
N THR A 145 -9.04 -3.52 -8.64
CA THR A 145 -7.79 -2.99 -8.11
C THR A 145 -7.18 -3.93 -7.07
N THR A 146 -5.87 -4.04 -7.08
CA THR A 146 -5.07 -4.62 -6.00
C THR A 146 -4.80 -3.59 -4.92
N GLU A 147 -4.56 -2.33 -5.29
CA GLU A 147 -4.32 -1.21 -4.38
C GLU A 147 -5.59 -0.76 -3.65
N ASN A 148 -5.42 -0.21 -2.44
CA ASN A 148 -6.51 0.31 -1.64
C ASN A 148 -7.25 1.47 -2.36
N PRO A 149 -8.56 1.30 -2.65
CA PRO A 149 -9.30 2.23 -3.50
C PRO A 149 -9.45 3.64 -2.89
N SER A 150 -9.38 3.78 -1.56
CA SER A 150 -9.53 5.09 -0.90
C SER A 150 -8.37 6.06 -1.13
N PHE A 151 -7.19 5.56 -1.53
CA PHE A 151 -6.02 6.39 -1.83
C PHE A 151 -5.90 6.71 -3.32
N GLU A 152 -6.20 5.73 -4.17
CA GLU A 152 -5.92 5.82 -5.62
C GLU A 152 -7.14 6.23 -6.47
N LEU A 153 -8.37 6.01 -5.96
CA LEU A 153 -9.59 6.39 -6.66
C LEU A 153 -10.16 7.69 -6.11
N ASN A 154 -10.69 8.50 -7.01
CA ASN A 154 -11.29 9.77 -6.65
C ASN A 154 -12.60 9.58 -5.87
N ALA A 155 -12.91 10.55 -5.00
CA ALA A 155 -14.07 10.46 -4.12
C ALA A 155 -15.42 10.44 -4.89
N ALA A 156 -15.47 11.02 -6.09
CA ALA A 156 -16.70 11.07 -6.90
C ALA A 156 -17.08 9.70 -7.46
N LEU A 157 -16.09 8.89 -7.84
CA LEU A 157 -16.27 7.53 -8.31
C LEU A 157 -16.65 6.61 -7.13
N LEU A 158 -15.95 6.74 -6.00
CA LEU A 158 -16.26 5.98 -4.78
C LEU A 158 -17.64 6.29 -4.21
N SER A 159 -18.17 7.51 -4.38
CA SER A 159 -19.53 7.82 -3.92
C SER A 159 -20.64 7.18 -4.77
N ARG A 160 -20.31 6.66 -5.96
CA ARG A 160 -21.24 6.05 -6.93
C ARG A 160 -21.03 4.55 -7.11
N ALA A 161 -19.98 3.99 -6.51
CA ALA A 161 -19.64 2.58 -6.61
C ALA A 161 -19.51 1.93 -5.23
N ARG A 162 -20.01 0.71 -5.09
CA ARG A 162 -19.81 -0.08 -3.86
C ARG A 162 -18.45 -0.76 -3.89
N VAL A 163 -17.65 -0.60 -2.84
CA VAL A 163 -16.38 -1.31 -2.70
C VAL A 163 -16.63 -2.70 -2.12
N LEU A 164 -16.21 -3.74 -2.83
CA LEU A 164 -16.30 -5.15 -2.42
C LEU A 164 -14.91 -5.75 -2.28
N THR A 165 -14.62 -6.33 -1.12
CA THR A 165 -13.33 -6.92 -0.81
C THR A 165 -13.27 -8.40 -1.19
N PHE A 166 -12.31 -8.73 -2.06
CA PHE A 166 -11.95 -10.08 -2.45
C PHE A 166 -10.82 -10.58 -1.55
N LEU A 167 -11.01 -11.75 -0.95
CA LEU A 167 -10.04 -12.33 -0.03
C LEU A 167 -9.07 -13.25 -0.79
N SER A 168 -7.81 -13.34 -0.35
CA SER A 168 -6.89 -14.38 -0.81
C SER A 168 -7.48 -15.77 -0.59
N HIS A 169 -7.12 -16.70 -1.48
CA HIS A 169 -7.51 -18.08 -1.28
C HIS A 169 -6.77 -18.69 -0.08
N ASP A 170 -7.50 -19.44 0.74
CA ASP A 170 -6.92 -20.29 1.77
C ASP A 170 -6.43 -21.63 1.19
N HIS A 171 -5.75 -22.40 2.03
CA HIS A 171 -5.20 -23.69 1.65
C HIS A 171 -6.28 -24.68 1.16
N GLU A 172 -7.46 -24.67 1.79
CA GLU A 172 -8.56 -25.56 1.43
C GLU A 172 -9.11 -25.24 0.04
N SER A 173 -9.39 -23.95 -0.22
CA SER A 173 -9.95 -23.48 -1.48
C SER A 173 -8.99 -23.67 -2.67
N LEU A 174 -7.68 -23.45 -2.49
CA LEU A 174 -6.67 -23.82 -3.48
C LEU A 174 -6.60 -25.33 -3.69
N GLY A 175 -6.68 -26.11 -2.61
CA GLY A 175 -6.74 -27.57 -2.67
C GLY A 175 -7.93 -28.09 -3.48
N MET A 176 -9.11 -27.48 -3.32
CA MET A 176 -10.32 -27.78 -4.12
C MET A 176 -10.11 -27.42 -5.59
N LEU A 177 -9.54 -26.25 -5.86
CA LEU A 177 -9.30 -25.74 -7.20
C LEU A 177 -8.31 -26.63 -7.98
N LEU A 178 -7.26 -27.10 -7.32
CA LEU A 178 -6.32 -28.08 -7.89
C LEU A 178 -6.99 -29.44 -8.15
N LYS A 179 -7.85 -29.93 -7.25
CA LYS A 179 -8.64 -31.17 -7.49
C LYS A 179 -9.56 -31.02 -8.68
N HIS A 180 -10.16 -29.84 -8.86
CA HIS A 180 -10.98 -29.57 -10.03
C HIS A 180 -10.13 -29.54 -11.32
N ALA A 181 -8.93 -28.97 -11.25
CA ALA A 181 -7.99 -28.95 -12.37
C ALA A 181 -7.60 -30.37 -12.83
N GLU A 182 -7.35 -31.29 -11.90
CA GLU A 182 -7.07 -32.70 -12.22
C GLU A 182 -8.20 -33.34 -13.02
N LYS A 183 -9.47 -33.05 -12.67
CA LYS A 183 -10.64 -33.53 -13.41
C LYS A 183 -10.71 -32.93 -14.81
N VAL A 184 -10.48 -31.62 -14.95
CA VAL A 184 -10.53 -30.91 -16.24
C VAL A 184 -9.39 -31.34 -17.18
N VAL A 185 -8.22 -31.67 -16.63
CA VAL A 185 -7.07 -32.18 -17.39
C VAL A 185 -7.20 -33.69 -17.65
N GLY A 186 -7.95 -34.41 -16.82
CA GLY A 186 -8.07 -35.87 -16.86
C GLY A 186 -6.81 -36.58 -16.38
N LYS A 187 -5.98 -35.90 -15.58
CA LYS A 187 -4.73 -36.42 -15.01
C LYS A 187 -4.58 -35.94 -13.58
N SER A 188 -4.25 -36.84 -12.67
CA SER A 188 -3.86 -36.46 -11.30
C SER A 188 -2.57 -35.64 -11.33
N LEU A 189 -2.43 -34.73 -10.38
CA LEU A 189 -1.21 -33.97 -10.18
C LEU A 189 -0.17 -34.92 -9.57
N PRO A 190 1.01 -35.11 -10.21
CA PRO A 190 1.99 -36.11 -9.79
C PRO A 190 2.81 -35.64 -8.58
N LEU A 191 2.12 -35.35 -7.47
CA LEU A 191 2.68 -34.84 -6.21
C LEU A 191 2.23 -35.74 -5.06
N ASP A 192 3.10 -35.96 -4.08
CA ASP A 192 2.66 -36.45 -2.76
C ASP A 192 2.00 -35.32 -1.96
N ASP A 193 1.39 -35.65 -0.81
CA ASP A 193 0.66 -34.68 0.01
C ASP A 193 1.57 -33.52 0.46
N GLY A 194 2.82 -33.81 0.85
CA GLY A 194 3.77 -32.78 1.28
C GLY A 194 4.18 -31.84 0.14
N ALA A 195 4.37 -32.35 -1.08
CA ALA A 195 4.64 -31.54 -2.26
C ALA A 195 3.42 -30.70 -2.67
N ARG A 196 2.21 -31.25 -2.50
CA ARG A 196 0.97 -30.54 -2.79
C ARG A 196 0.78 -29.35 -1.86
N ASP A 197 1.06 -29.52 -0.58
CA ASP A 197 1.04 -28.43 0.41
C ASP A 197 2.10 -27.37 0.08
N VAL A 198 3.30 -27.77 -0.36
CA VAL A 198 4.33 -26.83 -0.83
C VAL A 198 3.87 -26.06 -2.06
N LEU A 199 3.25 -26.70 -3.06
CA LEU A 199 2.73 -26.01 -4.24
C LEU A 199 1.67 -24.97 -3.86
N ILE A 200 0.75 -25.33 -2.96
CA ILE A 200 -0.27 -24.42 -2.43
C ILE A 200 0.41 -23.26 -1.69
N GLY A 201 1.37 -23.53 -0.82
CA GLY A 201 2.14 -22.49 -0.12
C GLY A 201 2.88 -21.54 -1.06
N MET A 202 3.46 -22.06 -2.15
CA MET A 202 4.17 -21.25 -3.17
C MET A 202 3.24 -20.31 -3.95
N SER A 203 1.93 -20.61 -3.99
CA SER A 203 0.95 -19.76 -4.68
C SER A 203 0.47 -18.56 -3.86
N ASP A 204 0.77 -18.51 -2.55
CA ASP A 204 0.45 -17.39 -1.63
C ASP A 204 -1.01 -16.87 -1.74
N GLY A 205 -1.96 -17.78 -1.93
CA GLY A 205 -3.38 -17.46 -2.05
C GLY A 205 -3.84 -16.96 -3.43
N ASP A 206 -2.99 -17.03 -4.46
CA ASP A 206 -3.31 -16.73 -5.86
C ASP A 206 -3.67 -18.00 -6.65
N ALA A 207 -4.94 -18.13 -7.05
CA ALA A 207 -5.40 -19.28 -7.82
C ALA A 207 -4.81 -19.39 -9.22
N ARG A 208 -4.49 -18.26 -9.88
CA ARG A 208 -3.85 -18.25 -11.20
C ARG A 208 -2.43 -18.81 -11.09
N VAL A 209 -1.69 -18.41 -10.06
CA VAL A 209 -0.33 -18.94 -9.79
C VAL A 209 -0.40 -20.43 -9.49
N ALA A 210 -1.31 -20.87 -8.61
CA ALA A 210 -1.49 -22.28 -8.29
C ALA A 210 -1.77 -23.15 -9.54
N LEU A 211 -2.66 -22.69 -10.42
CA LEU A 211 -2.95 -23.39 -11.68
C LEU A 211 -1.77 -23.38 -12.64
N THR A 212 -1.02 -22.28 -12.71
CA THR A 212 0.18 -22.20 -13.57
C THR A 212 1.25 -23.18 -13.10
N LEU A 213 1.49 -23.26 -11.78
CA LEU A 213 2.42 -24.23 -11.20
C LEU A 213 1.97 -25.66 -11.46
N ALA A 214 0.67 -25.95 -11.33
CA ALA A 214 0.13 -27.26 -11.65
C ALA A 214 0.32 -27.64 -13.13
N GLU A 215 0.07 -26.70 -14.04
CA GLU A 215 0.31 -26.86 -15.48
C GLU A 215 1.80 -27.13 -15.78
N GLU A 216 2.71 -26.42 -15.11
CA GLU A 216 4.15 -26.64 -15.21
C GLU A 216 4.55 -28.04 -14.74
N VAL A 217 4.07 -28.47 -13.56
CA VAL A 217 4.33 -29.81 -13.03
C VAL A 217 3.87 -30.88 -14.02
N TRP A 218 2.66 -30.77 -14.60
CA TRP A 218 2.20 -31.72 -15.61
C TRP A 218 3.04 -31.74 -16.89
N SER A 219 3.71 -30.63 -17.22
CA SER A 219 4.53 -30.52 -18.42
C SER A 219 5.93 -31.11 -18.27
N VAL A 220 6.49 -31.09 -17.06
CA VAL A 220 7.89 -31.47 -16.79
C VAL A 220 8.03 -32.88 -16.23
N VAL A 221 7.05 -33.35 -15.46
CA VAL A 221 7.15 -34.63 -14.74
C VAL A 221 7.05 -35.83 -15.69
N ARG A 222 7.93 -36.82 -15.50
CA ARG A 222 7.95 -38.03 -16.33
C ARG A 222 6.74 -38.92 -16.04
N PRO A 223 6.31 -39.77 -17.00
CA PRO A 223 5.23 -40.71 -16.76
C PRO A 223 5.50 -41.58 -15.51
N ARG A 224 4.53 -41.65 -14.59
CA ARG A 224 4.55 -42.40 -13.31
C ARG A 224 5.53 -41.90 -12.25
N GLU A 225 6.18 -40.77 -12.46
CA GLU A 225 6.94 -40.08 -11.41
C GLU A 225 5.97 -39.35 -10.47
N ILE A 226 6.24 -39.35 -9.17
CA ILE A 226 5.53 -38.57 -8.15
C ILE A 226 6.58 -37.75 -7.41
N LEU A 227 6.42 -36.42 -7.40
CA LEU A 227 7.37 -35.53 -6.75
C LEU A 227 7.04 -35.40 -5.26
N ASN A 228 8.09 -35.44 -4.43
CA ASN A 228 8.04 -34.97 -3.05
C ASN A 228 8.38 -33.47 -2.97
N ALA A 229 8.21 -32.87 -1.79
CA ALA A 229 8.44 -31.44 -1.56
C ALA A 229 9.80 -30.93 -2.07
N GLY A 230 10.88 -31.67 -1.80
CA GLY A 230 12.23 -31.28 -2.23
C GLY A 230 12.44 -31.42 -3.75
N ALA A 231 11.83 -32.41 -4.38
CA ALA A 231 11.88 -32.59 -5.83
C ALA A 231 11.06 -31.51 -6.56
N LEU A 232 9.89 -31.17 -6.03
CA LEU A 232 9.03 -30.10 -6.55
C LEU A 232 9.76 -28.74 -6.57
N GLN A 233 10.42 -28.38 -5.47
CA GLN A 233 11.19 -27.13 -5.40
C GLN A 233 12.28 -27.08 -6.48
N LYS A 234 13.00 -28.19 -6.73
CA LYS A 234 14.03 -28.26 -7.78
C LYS A 234 13.45 -28.14 -9.20
N VAL A 235 12.23 -28.65 -9.41
CA VAL A 235 11.54 -28.55 -10.70
C VAL A 235 11.12 -27.12 -10.96
N ILE A 236 10.50 -26.44 -9.98
CA ILE A 236 10.02 -25.07 -10.11
C ILE A 236 11.16 -24.04 -10.11
N GLN A 237 12.22 -24.21 -9.29
CA GLN A 237 13.34 -23.26 -9.21
C GLN A 237 14.18 -23.12 -10.49
N ARG A 238 14.06 -24.03 -11.48
CA ARG A 238 14.85 -23.95 -12.74
C ARG A 238 14.44 -22.78 -13.65
N ARG A 239 13.38 -22.05 -13.32
CA ARG A 239 13.05 -20.72 -13.84
C ARG A 239 12.72 -19.85 -12.63
N ALA A 240 13.59 -18.89 -12.32
CA ALA A 240 13.49 -18.05 -11.13
C ALA A 240 12.06 -17.54 -10.84
N PRO A 241 11.70 -17.27 -9.55
CA PRO A 241 10.39 -16.78 -9.20
C PRO A 241 10.15 -15.44 -9.90
N ILE A 242 9.12 -15.40 -10.76
CA ILE A 242 8.50 -14.15 -11.16
C ILE A 242 7.76 -13.66 -9.91
N TYR A 243 8.48 -12.89 -9.10
CA TYR A 243 7.93 -12.20 -7.95
C TYR A 243 6.98 -11.11 -8.45
N ASP A 244 5.71 -11.20 -8.06
CA ASP A 244 4.71 -10.19 -8.36
C ASP A 244 4.96 -8.96 -7.49
N LYS A 245 5.23 -7.83 -8.14
CA LYS A 245 5.44 -6.52 -7.50
C LYS A 245 4.12 -5.91 -7.02
N GLY A 246 3.27 -6.70 -6.36
CA GLY A 246 2.05 -6.22 -5.71
C GLY A 246 2.40 -5.38 -4.49
N ARG A 247 2.24 -4.05 -4.59
CA ARG A 247 2.71 -3.08 -3.58
C ARG A 247 2.01 -3.24 -2.21
N ASP A 248 0.88 -3.94 -2.14
CA ASP A 248 0.19 -4.23 -0.87
C ASP A 248 1.00 -5.10 0.10
N GLY A 249 1.70 -6.13 -0.38
CA GLY A 249 2.58 -6.96 0.45
C GLY A 249 3.77 -6.15 0.99
N HIS A 250 4.34 -5.32 0.14
CA HIS A 250 5.37 -4.34 0.47
C HIS A 250 4.91 -3.38 1.58
N TYR A 251 3.73 -2.76 1.45
CA TYR A 251 3.21 -1.83 2.44
C TYR A 251 2.88 -2.51 3.78
N ASN A 252 2.36 -3.74 3.75
CA ASN A 252 2.05 -4.48 4.97
C ASN A 252 3.33 -4.89 5.72
N LEU A 253 4.33 -5.40 5.02
CA LEU A 253 5.60 -5.80 5.64
C LEU A 253 6.37 -4.60 6.19
N ILE A 254 6.47 -3.49 5.46
CA ILE A 254 7.16 -2.30 5.99
C ILE A 254 6.40 -1.69 7.17
N SER A 255 5.07 -1.79 7.17
CA SER A 255 4.22 -1.34 8.27
C SER A 255 4.39 -2.22 9.50
N ALA A 256 4.53 -3.53 9.31
CA ALA A 256 4.81 -4.49 10.38
C ALA A 256 6.23 -4.31 10.96
N LEU A 257 7.24 -4.14 10.10
CA LEU A 257 8.60 -3.79 10.52
C LEU A 257 8.60 -2.51 11.38
N HIS A 258 7.98 -1.45 10.89
CA HIS A 258 7.93 -0.16 11.60
C HIS A 258 7.21 -0.27 12.95
N LYS A 259 6.10 -1.00 13.02
CA LYS A 259 5.37 -1.23 14.27
C LYS A 259 6.16 -2.09 15.25
N SER A 260 6.90 -3.10 14.77
CA SER A 260 7.74 -3.96 15.60
C SER A 260 8.89 -3.16 16.21
N VAL A 261 9.58 -2.34 15.41
CA VAL A 261 10.58 -1.39 15.90
C VAL A 261 9.99 -0.45 16.95
N ARG A 262 8.85 0.19 16.65
CA ARG A 262 8.15 1.09 17.58
C ARG A 262 7.72 0.39 18.87
N GLY A 263 7.30 -0.87 18.77
CA GLY A 263 6.90 -1.73 19.87
C GLY A 263 8.07 -2.30 20.67
N SER A 264 9.32 -1.98 20.30
CA SER A 264 10.53 -2.52 20.92
C SER A 264 10.62 -4.04 20.90
N ASP A 265 10.16 -4.64 19.80
CA ASP A 265 10.28 -6.07 19.51
C ASP A 265 11.38 -6.28 18.45
N PRO A 266 12.64 -6.53 18.87
CA PRO A 266 13.77 -6.69 17.94
C PRO A 266 13.67 -7.97 17.10
N ASP A 267 13.08 -9.04 17.65
CA ASP A 267 12.96 -10.33 16.97
C ASP A 267 11.95 -10.24 15.83
N ALA A 268 10.76 -9.67 16.10
CA ALA A 268 9.76 -9.44 15.06
C ALA A 268 10.24 -8.42 14.02
N ALA A 269 10.95 -7.37 14.45
CA ALA A 269 11.54 -6.40 13.53
C ALA A 269 12.54 -7.06 12.58
N LEU A 270 13.44 -7.90 13.11
CA LEU A 270 14.41 -8.62 12.29
C LEU A 270 13.73 -9.61 11.33
N TYR A 271 12.69 -10.31 11.79
CA TYR A 271 11.90 -11.21 10.94
C TYR A 271 11.27 -10.47 9.75
N TYR A 272 10.62 -9.32 9.97
CA TYR A 272 10.02 -8.56 8.88
C TYR A 272 11.06 -7.93 7.95
N LEU A 273 12.22 -7.51 8.48
CA LEU A 273 13.33 -7.03 7.66
C LEU A 273 13.85 -8.16 6.74
N ALA A 274 14.09 -9.35 7.28
CA ALA A 274 14.54 -10.51 6.50
C ALA A 274 13.51 -10.91 5.44
N ARG A 275 12.22 -10.96 5.81
CA ARG A 275 11.11 -11.20 4.87
C ARG A 275 11.09 -10.20 3.71
N MET A 276 11.43 -8.93 3.96
CA MET A 276 11.47 -7.91 2.91
C MET A 276 12.70 -8.08 2.01
N LEU A 277 13.88 -8.38 2.57
CA LEU A 277 15.08 -8.66 1.79
C LEU A 277 14.93 -9.90 0.91
N ASP A 278 14.43 -11.01 1.48
CA ASP A 278 14.15 -12.26 0.76
C ASP A 278 13.11 -12.05 -0.35
N ALA A 279 12.15 -11.15 -0.13
CA ALA A 279 11.14 -10.76 -1.10
C ALA A 279 11.68 -9.82 -2.22
N GLY A 280 12.98 -9.48 -2.22
CA GLY A 280 13.60 -8.64 -3.23
C GLY A 280 13.23 -7.16 -3.12
N GLU A 281 12.89 -6.69 -1.91
CA GLU A 281 12.69 -5.27 -1.64
C GLU A 281 13.95 -4.46 -1.93
N ASP A 282 13.80 -3.20 -2.37
CA ASP A 282 14.93 -2.27 -2.44
C ASP A 282 15.52 -2.07 -1.02
N PRO A 283 16.75 -2.51 -0.71
CA PRO A 283 17.25 -2.39 0.66
C PRO A 283 17.47 -0.93 1.08
N LEU A 284 17.65 0.00 0.12
CA LEU A 284 17.67 1.43 0.42
C LEU A 284 16.29 1.96 0.79
N TYR A 285 15.20 1.33 0.35
CA TYR A 285 13.87 1.63 0.88
C TYR A 285 13.78 1.26 2.37
N ILE A 286 14.29 0.10 2.77
CA ILE A 286 14.37 -0.31 4.18
C ILE A 286 15.24 0.69 4.96
N GLY A 287 16.42 1.07 4.43
CA GLY A 287 17.30 2.07 5.02
C GLY A 287 16.60 3.42 5.25
N ARG A 288 15.87 3.94 4.25
CA ARG A 288 15.07 5.18 4.39
C ARG A 288 14.05 5.07 5.52
N ARG A 289 13.44 3.91 5.72
CA ARG A 289 12.44 3.67 6.76
C ARG A 289 13.07 3.54 8.14
N LEU A 290 14.26 2.93 8.26
CA LEU A 290 15.03 2.91 9.51
C LEU A 290 15.46 4.32 9.94
N VAL A 291 15.92 5.15 9.00
CA VAL A 291 16.20 6.57 9.25
C VAL A 291 14.94 7.30 9.74
N ARG A 292 13.79 7.01 9.13
CA ARG A 292 12.51 7.59 9.57
C ARG A 292 12.16 7.19 11.01
N MET A 293 12.30 5.92 11.36
CA MET A 293 12.02 5.42 12.72
C MET A 293 12.98 6.04 13.74
N ALA A 294 14.26 6.23 13.39
CA ALA A 294 15.23 6.88 14.26
C ALA A 294 14.82 8.31 14.64
N VAL A 295 14.23 9.08 13.73
CA VAL A 295 13.82 10.48 14.03
C VAL A 295 12.38 10.60 14.56
N GLU A 296 11.49 9.67 14.20
CA GLU A 296 10.07 9.71 14.58
C GLU A 296 9.79 8.99 15.91
N ASP A 297 10.37 7.81 16.10
CA ASP A 297 10.03 6.89 17.19
C ASP A 297 11.09 6.82 18.29
N VAL A 298 12.34 7.16 17.97
CA VAL A 298 13.45 7.27 18.94
C VAL A 298 13.72 8.74 19.29
N GLY A 299 13.89 9.59 18.28
CA GLY A 299 14.02 11.03 18.46
C GLY A 299 15.23 11.41 19.32
N LEU A 300 15.04 12.34 20.26
CA LEU A 300 16.12 12.78 21.15
C LEU A 300 16.27 11.90 22.39
N ALA A 301 15.45 10.86 22.56
CA ALA A 301 15.68 9.86 23.61
C ALA A 301 16.97 9.08 23.34
N ASP A 302 17.37 8.94 22.07
CA ASP A 302 18.72 8.54 21.69
C ASP A 302 19.16 9.21 20.38
N PRO A 303 19.93 10.32 20.46
CA PRO A 303 20.40 11.04 19.28
C PRO A 303 21.32 10.24 18.35
N GLN A 304 21.93 9.14 18.82
CA GLN A 304 22.81 8.30 17.99
C GLN A 304 22.04 7.46 16.97
N ALA A 305 20.74 7.23 17.18
CA ALA A 305 19.93 6.40 16.29
C ALA A 305 19.95 6.90 14.83
N LEU A 306 19.89 8.21 14.61
CA LEU A 306 19.95 8.78 13.25
C LEU A 306 21.34 8.55 12.62
N VAL A 307 22.40 8.74 13.40
CA VAL A 307 23.79 8.56 12.94
C VAL A 307 24.01 7.10 12.51
N ILE A 308 23.58 6.16 13.33
CA ILE A 308 23.73 4.72 13.07
C ILE A 308 22.91 4.29 11.86
N CYS A 309 21.66 4.75 11.72
CA CYS A 309 20.85 4.45 10.54
C CYS A 309 21.45 5.01 9.24
N ASN A 310 22.03 6.22 9.27
CA ASN A 310 22.72 6.78 8.12
C ASN A 310 23.99 6.00 7.78
N ALA A 311 24.80 5.66 8.78
CA ALA A 311 26.00 4.85 8.60
C ALA A 311 25.68 3.47 8.02
N ALA A 312 24.57 2.84 8.45
CA ALA A 312 24.11 1.58 7.89
C ALA A 312 23.69 1.71 6.41
N LYS A 313 23.00 2.79 6.06
CA LYS A 313 22.68 3.11 4.66
C LYS A 313 23.95 3.31 3.82
N ASP A 314 24.95 4.02 4.35
CA ASP A 314 26.20 4.28 3.63
C ASP A 314 27.05 3.01 3.49
N ALA A 315 27.05 2.16 4.52
CA ALA A 315 27.69 0.85 4.46
C ALA A 315 27.01 -0.05 3.42
N TYR A 316 25.68 -0.04 3.32
CA TYR A 316 24.96 -0.76 2.28
C TYR A 316 25.30 -0.22 0.87
N ASP A 317 25.32 1.11 0.68
CA ASP A 317 25.71 1.70 -0.61
C ASP A 317 27.14 1.31 -1.04
N TYR A 318 28.05 1.17 -0.07
CA TYR A 318 29.43 0.81 -0.33
C TYR A 318 29.63 -0.68 -0.62
N LEU A 319 28.93 -1.56 0.12
CA LEU A 319 29.13 -3.02 0.06
C LEU A 319 28.18 -3.72 -0.91
N GLY A 320 26.95 -3.24 -1.07
CA GLY A 320 25.89 -3.93 -1.81
C GLY A 320 25.39 -5.21 -1.12
N SER A 321 24.49 -5.95 -1.76
CA SER A 321 24.01 -7.25 -1.27
C SER A 321 24.97 -8.39 -1.64
N PRO A 322 25.14 -9.40 -0.76
CA PRO A 322 24.49 -9.56 0.55
C PRO A 322 25.22 -8.87 1.73
N GLU A 323 26.49 -8.47 1.61
CA GLU A 323 27.31 -8.04 2.75
C GLU A 323 26.78 -6.78 3.45
N GLY A 324 26.24 -5.83 2.69
CA GLY A 324 25.67 -4.58 3.20
C GLY A 324 24.33 -4.75 3.93
N GLU A 325 23.62 -5.85 3.70
CA GLU A 325 22.32 -6.12 4.36
C GLU A 325 22.49 -6.27 5.87
N LEU A 326 23.64 -6.78 6.31
CA LEU A 326 23.97 -6.93 7.73
C LEU A 326 24.04 -5.57 8.44
N ALA A 327 24.47 -4.50 7.74
CA ALA A 327 24.47 -3.16 8.29
C ALA A 327 23.04 -2.64 8.53
N LEU A 328 22.10 -2.94 7.63
CA LEU A 328 20.68 -2.62 7.81
C LEU A 328 20.06 -3.41 8.96
N ALA A 329 20.40 -4.70 9.10
CA ALA A 329 19.98 -5.52 10.22
C ALA A 329 20.51 -4.96 11.56
N GLN A 330 21.77 -4.53 11.61
CA GLN A 330 22.36 -3.88 12.79
C GLN A 330 21.62 -2.59 13.17
N ALA A 331 21.34 -1.72 12.19
CA ALA A 331 20.58 -0.50 12.44
C ALA A 331 19.15 -0.80 12.91
N CYS A 332 18.48 -1.82 12.34
CA CYS A 332 17.16 -2.26 12.76
C CYS A 332 17.12 -2.69 14.22
N LEU A 333 18.06 -3.53 14.65
CA LEU A 333 18.19 -3.96 16.04
C LEU A 333 18.48 -2.77 16.97
N TYR A 334 19.32 -1.84 16.53
CA TYR A 334 19.61 -0.62 17.28
C TYR A 334 18.33 0.19 17.53
N VAL A 335 17.57 0.53 16.47
CA VAL A 335 16.36 1.34 16.64
C VAL A 335 15.25 0.57 17.36
N ALA A 336 15.16 -0.75 17.24
CA ALA A 336 14.19 -1.57 17.96
C ALA A 336 14.47 -1.56 19.47
N THR A 337 15.73 -1.63 19.88
CA THR A 337 16.14 -1.65 21.29
C THR A 337 16.33 -0.26 21.92
N ALA A 338 16.42 0.80 21.10
CA ALA A 338 16.58 2.17 21.56
C ALA A 338 15.40 2.68 22.42
N PRO A 339 15.62 3.59 23.38
CA PRO A 339 14.55 4.24 24.13
C PRO A 339 13.64 5.04 23.20
N LYS A 340 12.33 4.84 23.31
CA LYS A 340 11.35 5.45 22.40
C LYS A 340 10.95 6.85 22.83
N SER A 341 10.89 7.79 21.90
CA SER A 341 10.25 9.09 22.06
C SER A 341 9.77 9.64 20.73
N ASN A 342 8.48 10.00 20.69
CA ASN A 342 7.88 10.76 19.58
C ASN A 342 7.73 12.25 19.91
N ALA A 343 8.40 12.74 20.98
CA ALA A 343 8.26 14.12 21.45
C ALA A 343 8.64 15.13 20.36
N THR A 344 9.74 14.90 19.64
CA THR A 344 10.17 15.73 18.51
C THR A 344 9.12 15.78 17.40
N TYR A 345 8.56 14.62 17.04
CA TYR A 345 7.52 14.52 16.01
C TYR A 345 6.26 15.32 16.38
N LEU A 346 5.78 15.14 17.61
CA LEU A 346 4.59 15.85 18.11
C LEU A 346 4.85 17.36 18.23
N ALA A 347 6.04 17.77 18.68
CA ALA A 347 6.44 19.17 18.79
C ALA A 347 6.43 19.86 17.43
N TYR A 348 7.04 19.24 16.41
CA TYR A 348 7.06 19.78 15.06
C TYR A 348 5.64 19.88 14.47
N LYS A 349 4.80 18.85 14.68
CA LYS A 349 3.40 18.85 14.23
C LYS A 349 2.59 19.99 14.88
N ALA A 350 2.79 20.23 16.17
CA ALA A 350 2.14 21.32 16.90
C ALA A 350 2.61 22.70 16.41
N ALA A 351 3.92 22.88 16.23
CA ALA A 351 4.50 24.12 15.72
C ALA A 351 3.99 24.44 14.30
N ARG A 352 3.96 23.45 13.40
CA ARG A 352 3.41 23.59 12.03
C ARG A 352 1.95 24.02 12.05
N ARG A 353 1.13 23.38 12.87
CA ARG A 353 -0.29 23.75 13.02
C ARG A 353 -0.45 25.18 13.54
N CYS A 354 0.37 25.58 14.51
CA CYS A 354 0.31 26.93 15.06
C CYS A 354 0.72 27.99 14.02
N ALA A 355 1.77 27.74 13.25
CA ALA A 355 2.20 28.63 12.17
C ALA A 355 1.11 28.77 11.09
N GLN A 356 0.49 27.65 10.68
CA GLN A 356 -0.62 27.67 9.70
C GLN A 356 -1.84 28.45 10.21
N LYS A 357 -2.18 28.32 11.49
CA LYS A 357 -3.34 29.00 12.08
C LYS A 357 -3.15 30.50 12.26
N ASN A 358 -1.94 30.93 12.62
CA ASN A 358 -1.67 32.31 13.02
C ASN A 358 -1.01 33.18 11.93
N GLY A 359 -0.73 32.61 10.75
CA GLY A 359 -0.32 33.37 9.57
C GLY A 359 1.03 34.08 9.73
N SER A 360 1.12 35.32 9.24
CA SER A 360 2.35 36.12 9.08
C SER A 360 2.65 37.05 10.27
N LEU A 361 2.46 36.60 11.50
CA LEU A 361 2.84 37.41 12.67
C LEU A 361 4.34 37.73 12.62
N PRO A 362 4.73 39.02 12.66
CA PRO A 362 6.14 39.38 12.60
C PRO A 362 6.86 38.94 13.89
N PRO A 363 8.14 38.53 13.80
CA PRO A 363 8.96 38.31 14.98
C PRO A 363 9.09 39.59 15.83
N PRO A 364 9.41 39.48 17.13
CA PRO A 364 9.73 40.64 17.97
C PRO A 364 10.88 41.46 17.38
N LYS A 365 10.77 42.80 17.44
CA LYS A 365 11.77 43.72 16.86
C LYS A 365 13.17 43.51 17.40
N HIS A 366 13.30 43.18 18.69
CA HIS A 366 14.60 42.99 19.36
C HIS A 366 15.38 41.78 18.83
N ILE A 367 14.77 40.86 18.07
CA ILE A 367 15.49 39.74 17.42
C ILE A 367 15.56 39.87 15.89
N LEU A 368 15.14 41.01 15.34
CA LEU A 368 15.30 41.32 13.92
C LEU A 368 16.68 41.92 13.66
N ASN A 369 17.24 41.61 12.49
CA ASN A 369 18.46 42.24 12.03
C ASN A 369 18.17 43.70 11.62
N ALA A 370 19.12 44.61 11.90
CA ALA A 370 19.03 46.03 11.57
C ALA A 370 20.23 46.49 10.72
N PRO A 371 20.40 45.98 9.49
CA PRO A 371 21.56 46.28 8.65
C PRO A 371 21.54 47.70 8.08
N THR A 372 20.37 48.33 7.96
CA THR A 372 20.23 49.69 7.40
C THR A 372 20.00 50.73 8.50
N LYS A 373 20.33 52.00 8.20
CA LYS A 373 20.08 53.11 9.14
C LYS A 373 18.60 53.26 9.48
N LEU A 374 17.73 53.15 8.48
CA LEU A 374 16.27 53.21 8.65
C LEU A 374 15.75 52.12 9.59
N MET A 375 16.23 50.88 9.46
CA MET A 375 15.82 49.77 10.34
C MET A 375 16.24 50.00 11.81
N LYS A 376 17.42 50.58 12.04
CA LYS A 376 17.86 50.97 13.39
C LYS A 376 16.99 52.08 13.96
N GLU A 377 16.64 53.08 13.15
CA GLU A 377 15.73 54.17 13.52
C GLU A 377 14.30 53.65 13.82
N GLU A 378 13.87 52.56 13.19
CA GLU A 378 12.60 51.87 13.47
C GLU A 378 12.65 50.92 14.69
N GLY A 379 13.78 50.86 15.40
CA GLY A 379 13.99 50.08 16.62
C GLY A 379 14.27 48.59 16.40
N TYR A 380 14.77 48.20 15.21
CA TYR A 380 15.11 46.79 14.96
C TYR A 380 16.41 46.46 15.68
N GLY A 381 16.44 45.30 16.35
CA GLY A 381 17.58 44.87 17.17
C GLY A 381 17.78 45.66 18.47
N GLU A 382 16.97 46.70 18.72
CA GLU A 382 17.03 47.46 19.96
C GLU A 382 16.60 46.57 21.14
N GLY A 383 17.39 46.57 22.21
CA GLY A 383 17.15 45.72 23.38
C GLY A 383 17.49 44.24 23.17
N TYR A 384 18.20 43.86 22.10
CA TYR A 384 18.75 42.51 21.96
C TYR A 384 19.82 42.23 23.03
N CYS A 385 19.65 41.17 23.80
CA CYS A 385 20.66 40.71 24.76
C CYS A 385 21.39 39.52 24.14
N TYR A 386 22.66 39.69 23.81
CA TYR A 386 23.45 38.61 23.23
C TYR A 386 23.70 37.54 24.29
N ASP A 387 23.10 36.36 24.12
CA ASP A 387 23.06 35.32 25.15
C ASP A 387 24.45 34.96 25.70
N HIS A 388 25.51 34.95 24.89
CA HIS A 388 26.87 34.63 25.33
C HIS A 388 27.51 35.65 26.28
N ASP A 389 27.06 36.90 26.25
CA ASP A 389 27.56 37.96 27.15
C ASP A 389 26.78 37.99 28.47
N GLU A 390 25.63 37.30 28.53
CA GLU A 390 24.81 37.18 29.72
C GLU A 390 25.36 36.10 30.66
N PRO A 391 25.15 36.24 31.99
CA PRO A 391 25.40 35.14 32.92
C PRO A 391 24.71 33.87 32.44
N ASP A 392 25.31 32.70 32.69
CA ASP A 392 24.79 31.39 32.26
C ASP A 392 24.70 31.18 30.74
N ALA A 393 25.21 32.12 29.93
CA ALA A 393 25.01 32.17 28.48
C ALA A 393 23.51 32.16 28.09
N PHE A 394 22.65 32.86 28.84
CA PHE A 394 21.19 32.82 28.66
C PHE A 394 20.49 34.12 29.10
N SER A 395 20.06 34.94 28.15
CA SER A 395 19.35 36.21 28.36
C SER A 395 17.94 36.06 28.95
N GLY A 396 17.26 34.96 28.62
CA GLY A 396 15.87 34.74 29.01
C GLY A 396 14.83 35.48 28.16
N GLN A 397 15.22 36.09 27.04
CA GLN A 397 14.33 36.88 26.16
C GLN A 397 13.12 36.09 25.59
N GLU A 398 12.14 36.82 25.08
CA GLU A 398 10.95 36.28 24.41
C GLU A 398 11.13 36.27 22.89
N TYR A 399 11.18 35.08 22.31
CA TYR A 399 11.41 34.90 20.87
C TYR A 399 10.12 34.71 20.06
N PHE A 400 8.96 34.62 20.73
CA PHE A 400 7.66 34.52 20.05
C PHE A 400 7.09 35.91 19.75
N PRO A 401 6.36 36.08 18.63
CA PRO A 401 5.58 37.28 18.39
C PRO A 401 4.71 37.63 19.60
N GLU A 402 4.68 38.90 19.99
CA GLU A 402 3.94 39.35 21.19
C GLU A 402 2.47 38.91 21.15
N LYS A 403 1.82 39.06 19.99
CA LYS A 403 0.42 38.66 19.78
C LYS A 403 0.20 37.14 19.86
N LEU A 404 1.21 36.35 19.54
CA LEU A 404 1.13 34.88 19.67
C LEU A 404 1.34 34.46 21.12
N GLY A 405 2.10 35.24 21.88
CA GLY A 405 2.57 34.87 23.19
C GLY A 405 3.47 33.63 23.17
N ARG A 406 4.01 33.30 24.34
CA ARG A 406 4.89 32.15 24.49
C ARG A 406 4.15 30.82 24.30
N GLN A 407 4.70 29.96 23.47
CA GLN A 407 4.18 28.61 23.22
C GLN A 407 5.10 27.53 23.79
N SER A 408 4.56 26.33 24.01
CA SER A 408 5.32 25.15 24.46
C SER A 408 4.94 23.93 23.63
N TYR A 409 5.76 23.65 22.61
CA TYR A 409 5.54 22.54 21.69
C TYR A 409 6.32 21.28 22.10
N TYR A 410 7.59 21.47 22.43
CA TYR A 410 8.49 20.36 22.74
C TYR A 410 8.32 19.93 24.20
N LYS A 411 7.83 18.71 24.37
CA LYS A 411 7.55 18.07 25.65
C LYS A 411 8.32 16.73 25.72
N PRO A 412 9.63 16.77 26.00
CA PRO A 412 10.43 15.56 26.14
C PRO A 412 9.91 14.69 27.29
N VAL A 413 10.22 13.40 27.21
CA VAL A 413 9.85 12.39 28.20
C VAL A 413 11.06 11.93 28.99
N GLU A 414 10.84 11.35 30.16
CA GLU A 414 11.91 10.85 31.05
C GLU A 414 12.49 9.49 30.56
N ARG A 415 12.85 9.39 29.28
CA ARG A 415 13.43 8.19 28.65
C ARG A 415 14.74 8.54 27.93
N GLY A 416 15.75 7.69 28.09
CA GLY A 416 17.06 7.89 27.47
C GLY A 416 17.65 9.27 27.75
N PHE A 417 18.23 9.89 26.73
CA PHE A 417 18.88 11.20 26.82
C PHE A 417 17.90 12.37 27.05
N GLU A 418 16.60 12.18 26.77
CA GLU A 418 15.61 13.23 27.03
C GLU A 418 15.47 13.56 28.52
N ARG A 419 15.86 12.67 29.45
CA ARG A 419 15.95 12.99 30.90
C ARG A 419 16.83 14.21 31.18
N GLU A 420 17.99 14.28 30.53
CA GLU A 420 18.91 15.43 30.68
C GLU A 420 18.34 16.69 30.01
N ILE A 421 17.60 16.51 28.92
CA ILE A 421 16.92 17.61 28.23
C ILE A 421 15.80 18.17 29.12
N VAL A 422 15.00 17.33 29.79
CA VAL A 422 13.96 17.78 30.72
C VAL A 422 14.56 18.63 31.83
N LYS A 423 15.63 18.15 32.48
CA LYS A 423 16.34 18.91 33.53
C LYS A 423 16.80 20.29 33.02
N ARG A 424 17.40 20.34 31.83
CA ARG A 424 17.89 21.59 31.23
C ARG A 424 16.75 22.55 30.90
N LEU A 425 15.65 22.06 30.33
CA LEU A 425 14.49 22.88 29.98
C LEU A 425 13.80 23.45 31.22
N GLU A 426 13.65 22.64 32.28
CA GLU A 426 13.04 23.12 33.53
C GLU A 426 13.94 24.14 34.23
N TRP A 427 15.26 23.93 34.23
CA TRP A 427 16.22 24.93 34.73
C TRP A 427 16.11 26.26 33.97
N TRP A 428 16.14 26.25 32.63
CA TRP A 428 15.96 27.47 31.83
C TRP A 428 14.61 28.15 32.04
N LYS A 429 13.55 27.37 32.27
CA LYS A 429 12.21 27.90 32.56
C LYS A 429 12.18 28.60 33.91
N GLN A 430 12.82 28.04 34.93
CA GLN A 430 12.96 28.67 36.25
C GLN A 430 13.86 29.91 36.19
N LEU A 431 15.00 29.83 35.52
CA LEU A 431 15.93 30.94 35.35
C LEU A 431 15.25 32.12 34.65
N ARG A 432 14.50 31.85 33.58
CA ARG A 432 13.70 32.87 32.89
C ARG A 432 12.66 33.54 33.79
N LYS A 433 11.96 32.78 34.64
CA LYS A 433 11.01 33.35 35.60
C LYS A 433 11.70 34.24 36.63
N LYS A 434 12.88 33.84 37.13
CA LYS A 434 13.66 34.63 38.07
C LYS A 434 14.09 35.97 37.45
N ARG A 435 14.63 35.95 36.22
CA ARG A 435 15.07 37.17 35.52
C ARG A 435 13.92 38.12 35.17
N LYS A 436 12.74 37.59 34.82
CA LYS A 436 11.54 38.43 34.63
C LYS A 436 11.05 39.14 35.90
N ASN A 437 11.38 38.59 37.07
CA ASN A 437 10.97 39.12 38.36
C ASN A 437 12.08 39.94 39.06
N GLN A 438 13.24 40.08 38.43
CA GLN A 438 14.29 40.99 38.88
C GLN A 438 14.09 42.33 38.17
N PRO A 439 13.98 43.45 38.91
CA PRO A 439 13.70 44.77 38.37
C PRO A 439 14.83 45.31 37.49
#